data_AF-L1JMT6-F1
#
_entry.id   AF-L1JMT6-F1
#
_cell.length_a   1.000
_cell.length_b   1.000
_cell.length_c   1.000
_cell.angle_alpha   90.00
_cell.angle_beta   90.00
_cell.angle_gamma   90.00
#
_symmetry.space_group_name_H-M   'P 1'
#
loop_
_entity.id
_entity.type
_entity.pdbx_description
1 polymer ?
#
loop_
_entity_poly.entity_id
_entity_poly.type
_entity_poly.pdbx_seq_one_letter_code
_entity_poly.pdbx_strand_id
1 'polypeptide(L)'
;MCPYSDECNFSYRCFCPHSKKCIRCEDWSCDTCRLHRLDGAGLVDLVRRLPATRLFLDFDQTLCSSKSGFPPVPGKHRLQEDVAELLRCAQRAGENEQGEGGGGWERSLRVSIVSRNPHKKEIMEMLQRRGIGDRVEVCCVKVERTTKVGKIADDMRGEERGAVAVYADDDVRELIDPTLTACSGLHRVIFSFRELTS
;
A
#
# COMPACT_ATOMS: atom_id res chain seq x y z
N MET A 1 -2.78 -24.16 14.18
CA MET A 1 -1.44 -23.84 13.64
C MET A 1 -1.47 -24.03 12.14
N CYS A 2 -0.60 -23.33 11.39
CA CYS A 2 -0.47 -23.55 9.97
C CYS A 2 0.16 -24.92 9.69
N PRO A 3 -0.42 -25.78 8.83
CA PRO A 3 0.14 -27.11 8.58
C PRO A 3 1.36 -27.11 7.65
N TYR A 4 1.69 -25.95 7.06
CA TYR A 4 2.73 -25.84 6.03
C TYR A 4 4.06 -25.27 6.52
N SER A 5 4.09 -24.65 7.71
CA SER A 5 5.32 -24.06 8.25
C SER A 5 5.19 -23.82 9.75
N ASP A 6 6.14 -24.35 10.52
CA ASP A 6 6.28 -24.09 11.95
C ASP A 6 6.65 -22.63 12.24
N GLU A 7 7.24 -21.93 11.27
CA GLU A 7 7.53 -20.50 11.34
C GLU A 7 6.31 -19.62 11.03
N CYS A 8 5.24 -20.22 10.51
CA CYS A 8 3.96 -19.56 10.37
C CYS A 8 3.22 -19.56 11.73
N ASN A 9 3.81 -18.85 12.68
CA ASN A 9 3.26 -18.53 14.01
C ASN A 9 2.08 -17.54 13.95
N PHE A 10 1.48 -17.38 12.79
CA PHE A 10 0.35 -16.49 12.64
C PHE A 10 -0.92 -17.11 13.22
N SER A 11 -1.72 -16.23 13.82
CA SER A 11 -3.07 -16.53 14.28
C SER A 11 -3.88 -17.20 13.15
N TYR A 12 -4.95 -17.92 13.52
CA TYR A 12 -5.96 -18.46 12.59
C TYR A 12 -6.45 -17.41 11.57
N ARG A 13 -6.27 -16.11 11.86
CA ARG A 13 -6.52 -14.96 10.98
C ARG A 13 -5.72 -14.96 9.67
N CYS A 14 -4.64 -15.74 9.55
CA CYS A 14 -3.97 -15.95 8.27
C CYS A 14 -4.68 -16.97 7.36
N PHE A 15 -5.70 -17.67 7.84
CA PHE A 15 -6.49 -18.58 7.01
C PHE A 15 -7.66 -17.84 6.40
N CYS A 16 -7.78 -17.94 5.08
CA CYS A 16 -8.97 -17.48 4.38
C CYS A 16 -10.16 -18.37 4.77
N PRO A 17 -11.26 -17.82 5.33
CA PRO A 17 -12.42 -18.63 5.71
C PRO A 17 -13.14 -19.24 4.49
N HIS A 18 -12.97 -18.66 3.30
CA HIS A 18 -13.64 -19.10 2.08
C HIS A 18 -12.95 -20.28 1.40
N SER A 19 -11.61 -20.34 1.46
CA SER A 19 -10.81 -21.39 0.80
C SER A 19 -10.10 -22.33 1.77
N LYS A 20 -10.05 -21.98 3.05
CA LYS A 20 -9.26 -22.65 4.10
C LYS A 20 -7.76 -22.70 3.81
N LYS A 21 -7.28 -21.81 2.93
CA LYS A 21 -5.85 -21.66 2.60
C LYS A 21 -5.19 -20.58 3.45
N CYS A 22 -3.93 -20.82 3.82
CA CYS A 22 -3.06 -19.84 4.47
C CYS A 22 -2.59 -18.80 3.45
N ILE A 23 -2.96 -17.54 3.66
CA ILE A 23 -2.60 -16.39 2.81
C ILE A 23 -1.09 -16.17 2.70
N ARG A 24 -0.32 -16.61 3.71
CA ARG A 24 1.13 -16.47 3.75
C ARG A 24 1.84 -17.60 3.04
N CYS A 25 1.49 -18.85 3.35
CA CYS A 25 2.25 -20.03 2.93
C CYS A 25 1.81 -20.58 1.57
N GLU A 26 0.60 -20.26 1.12
CA GLU A 26 0.02 -20.82 -0.12
C GLU A 26 -0.19 -19.77 -1.21
N ASP A 27 0.47 -18.61 -1.10
CA ASP A 27 0.36 -17.47 -2.04
C ASP A 27 -1.09 -17.11 -2.41
N TRP A 28 -2.00 -17.23 -1.43
CA TRP A 28 -3.42 -17.15 -1.67
C TRP A 28 -3.96 -15.71 -1.70
N SER A 29 -4.75 -15.39 -2.72
CA SER A 29 -5.58 -14.18 -2.83
C SER A 29 -7.07 -14.54 -2.73
N CYS A 30 -7.88 -13.64 -2.20
CA CYS A 30 -9.32 -13.84 -2.08
C CYS A 30 -10.09 -12.53 -2.22
N ASP A 31 -10.88 -12.43 -3.28
CA ASP A 31 -11.74 -11.27 -3.57
C ASP A 31 -12.77 -11.03 -2.47
N THR A 32 -13.39 -12.09 -1.95
CA THR A 32 -14.36 -11.98 -0.84
C THR A 32 -13.72 -11.44 0.44
N CYS A 33 -12.47 -11.83 0.72
CA CYS A 33 -11.68 -11.26 1.82
C CYS A 33 -11.11 -9.88 1.48
N ARG A 34 -11.17 -9.45 0.21
CA ARG A 34 -10.46 -8.28 -0.33
C ARG A 34 -8.98 -8.26 0.03
N LEU A 35 -8.34 -9.43 -0.01
CA LEU A 35 -6.93 -9.58 0.28
C LEU A 35 -6.24 -10.19 -0.93
N HIS A 36 -5.24 -9.49 -1.44
CA HIS A 36 -4.55 -9.82 -2.68
C HIS A 36 -3.06 -9.97 -2.41
N ARG A 37 -2.38 -10.81 -3.17
CA ARG A 37 -0.92 -10.90 -3.20
C ARG A 37 -0.45 -10.44 -4.56
N LEU A 38 0.24 -9.30 -4.60
CA LEU A 38 0.56 -8.60 -5.85
C LEU A 38 1.96 -7.98 -5.76
N ASP A 39 2.60 -7.82 -6.91
CA ASP A 39 3.78 -6.97 -7.10
C ASP A 39 3.36 -5.55 -7.55
N GLY A 40 4.33 -4.74 -8.01
CA GLY A 40 4.09 -3.38 -8.48
C GLY A 40 3.03 -3.31 -9.59
N ALA A 41 3.25 -4.04 -10.69
CA ALA A 41 2.30 -4.12 -11.79
C ALA A 41 0.91 -4.60 -11.34
N GLY A 42 0.84 -5.67 -10.54
CA GLY A 42 -0.43 -6.17 -10.03
C GLY A 42 -1.19 -5.16 -9.16
N LEU A 43 -0.48 -4.40 -8.32
CA LEU A 43 -1.06 -3.32 -7.51
C LEU A 43 -1.62 -2.21 -8.39
N VAL A 44 -0.88 -1.78 -9.41
CA VAL A 44 -1.34 -0.76 -10.37
C VAL A 44 -2.61 -1.22 -11.09
N ASP A 45 -2.65 -2.47 -11.55
CA ASP A 45 -3.84 -3.03 -12.21
C ASP A 45 -5.03 -3.17 -11.26
N LEU A 46 -4.78 -3.48 -9.98
CA LEU A 46 -5.83 -3.49 -8.97
C LEU A 46 -6.40 -2.08 -8.76
N VAL A 47 -5.55 -1.08 -8.57
CA VAL A 47 -5.97 0.32 -8.37
C VAL A 47 -6.73 0.85 -9.58
N ARG A 48 -6.36 0.46 -10.81
CA ARG A 48 -7.05 0.86 -12.04
C ARG A 48 -8.41 0.19 -12.24
N ARG A 49 -8.51 -1.10 -11.89
CA ARG A 49 -9.77 -1.87 -12.03
C ARG A 49 -10.80 -1.49 -10.97
N LEU A 50 -10.32 -1.14 -9.79
CA LEU A 50 -11.16 -0.62 -8.73
C LEU A 50 -11.40 0.87 -8.97
N PRO A 51 -12.58 1.42 -8.69
CA PRO A 51 -12.79 2.87 -8.62
C PRO A 51 -12.17 3.40 -7.31
N ALA A 52 -10.88 3.12 -7.07
CA ALA A 52 -10.21 3.44 -5.83
C ALA A 52 -10.00 4.96 -5.73
N THR A 53 -10.51 5.56 -4.65
CA THR A 53 -10.33 6.98 -4.35
C THR A 53 -9.19 7.21 -3.36
N ARG A 54 -8.68 6.12 -2.76
CA ARG A 54 -7.60 6.17 -1.78
C ARG A 54 -6.59 5.04 -1.97
N LEU A 55 -5.31 5.39 -1.87
CA LEU A 55 -4.19 4.44 -1.84
C LEU A 55 -3.32 4.69 -0.62
N PHE A 56 -3.19 3.69 0.23
CA PHE A 56 -2.25 3.62 1.34
C PHE A 56 -1.07 2.72 0.96
N LEU A 57 0.14 3.16 1.21
CA LEU A 57 1.36 2.39 0.92
C LEU A 57 2.26 2.36 2.15
N ASP A 58 2.78 1.19 2.52
CA ASP A 58 4.04 1.19 3.26
C ASP A 58 5.20 1.67 2.37
N PHE A 59 6.26 2.11 3.01
CA PHE A 59 7.46 2.56 2.35
C PHE A 59 8.50 1.45 2.17
N ASP A 60 9.09 0.97 3.27
CA ASP A 60 10.16 -0.03 3.22
C ASP A 60 9.65 -1.37 2.71
N GLN A 61 10.42 -2.02 1.82
CA GLN A 61 10.05 -3.28 1.15
C GLN A 61 8.68 -3.28 0.45
N THR A 62 8.07 -2.10 0.25
CA THR A 62 6.81 -1.93 -0.49
C THR A 62 7.01 -0.90 -1.61
N LEU A 63 7.06 0.39 -1.29
CA LEU A 63 7.36 1.42 -2.29
C LEU A 63 8.86 1.55 -2.56
N CYS A 64 9.72 1.27 -1.57
CA CYS A 64 11.17 1.45 -1.64
C CYS A 64 11.92 0.17 -1.21
N SER A 65 13.05 -0.12 -1.85
CA SER A 65 13.89 -1.28 -1.52
C SER A 65 14.66 -1.14 -0.19
N SER A 66 14.52 -0.03 0.53
CA SER A 66 15.08 0.12 1.87
C SER A 66 14.49 -0.91 2.83
N LYS A 67 15.27 -1.26 3.86
CA LYS A 67 14.83 -2.12 4.96
C LYS A 67 14.34 -1.26 6.12
N SER A 68 13.32 -1.76 6.80
CA SER A 68 12.70 -1.09 7.95
C SER A 68 13.72 -0.53 8.94
N GLY A 69 13.54 0.74 9.30
CA GLY A 69 14.29 1.41 10.36
C GLY A 69 15.61 2.05 9.93
N PHE A 70 15.98 1.94 8.64
CA PHE A 70 17.11 2.67 8.08
C PHE A 70 16.62 3.79 7.16
N PRO A 71 17.36 4.91 7.06
CA PRO A 71 17.00 5.96 6.12
C PRO A 71 17.12 5.43 4.67
N PRO A 72 16.18 5.79 3.77
CA PRO A 72 16.39 5.59 2.35
C PRO A 72 17.63 6.35 1.87
N VAL A 73 18.45 5.71 1.03
CA VAL A 73 19.70 6.30 0.51
C VAL A 73 19.60 6.34 -1.02
N PRO A 74 19.49 7.53 -1.63
CA PRO A 74 19.44 7.68 -3.07
C PRO A 74 20.67 7.07 -3.76
N GLY A 75 20.46 6.38 -4.88
CA GLY A 75 21.51 5.64 -5.60
C GLY A 75 21.80 4.24 -5.04
N LYS A 76 21.48 3.98 -3.76
CA LYS A 76 21.56 2.64 -3.14
C LYS A 76 20.21 1.93 -3.14
N HIS A 77 19.16 2.63 -2.69
CA HIS A 77 17.80 2.12 -2.67
C HIS A 77 17.03 2.63 -3.89
N ARG A 78 16.05 1.85 -4.34
CA ARG A 78 15.21 2.16 -5.51
C ARG A 78 13.74 2.12 -5.12
N LEU A 79 12.94 2.93 -5.81
CA LEU A 79 11.48 2.82 -5.71
C LEU A 79 10.97 1.71 -6.63
N GLN A 80 9.82 1.12 -6.31
CA GLN A 80 9.04 0.30 -7.23
C GLN A 80 8.56 1.17 -8.38
N GLU A 81 9.07 0.93 -9.59
CA GLU A 81 8.87 1.86 -10.70
C GLU A 81 7.42 1.91 -11.19
N ASP A 82 6.73 0.76 -11.22
CA ASP A 82 5.30 0.71 -11.59
C ASP A 82 4.45 1.56 -10.63
N VAL A 83 4.73 1.45 -9.33
CA VAL A 83 4.03 2.21 -8.29
C VAL A 83 4.44 3.68 -8.35
N ALA A 84 5.73 3.99 -8.55
CA ALA A 84 6.21 5.35 -8.69
C ALA A 84 5.56 6.07 -9.89
N GLU A 85 5.40 5.39 -11.03
CA GLU A 85 4.72 5.96 -12.19
C GLU A 85 3.22 6.16 -11.92
N LEU A 86 2.56 5.22 -11.24
CA LEU A 86 1.19 5.41 -10.75
C LEU A 86 1.07 6.69 -9.92
N LEU A 87 2.00 6.93 -8.98
CA LEU A 87 1.99 8.13 -8.14
C LEU A 87 2.17 9.40 -8.98
N ARG A 88 3.11 9.42 -9.94
CA ARG A 88 3.30 10.56 -10.84
C ARG A 88 2.07 10.83 -11.71
N CYS A 89 1.40 9.79 -12.22
CA CYS A 89 0.15 9.91 -12.97
C CYS A 89 -0.95 10.57 -12.14
N ALA A 90 -1.17 10.10 -10.91
CA ALA A 90 -2.18 10.67 -10.02
C ALA A 90 -1.90 12.15 -9.70
N GLN A 91 -0.62 12.52 -9.58
CA GLN A 91 -0.22 13.91 -9.34
C GLN A 91 -0.54 14.83 -10.53
N ARG A 92 -0.09 14.45 -11.73
CA ARG A 92 -0.34 15.22 -12.97
C ARG A 92 -1.83 15.38 -13.27
N ALA A 93 -2.62 14.33 -13.03
CA ALA A 93 -4.04 14.33 -13.34
C ALA A 93 -4.81 15.39 -12.55
N GLY A 94 -4.47 15.58 -11.28
CA GLY A 94 -5.13 16.59 -10.46
C GLY A 94 -4.57 18.00 -10.60
N GLU A 95 -3.45 18.22 -11.31
CA GLU A 95 -2.95 19.57 -11.64
C GLU A 95 -3.69 20.14 -12.86
N ASN A 96 -4.09 19.28 -13.78
CA ASN A 96 -4.89 19.63 -14.95
C ASN A 96 -6.39 19.49 -14.64
N GLU A 97 -6.99 20.42 -13.92
CA GLU A 97 -8.45 20.44 -13.67
C GLU A 97 -9.28 20.67 -14.96
N GLN A 98 -8.65 21.07 -16.08
CA GLN A 98 -9.32 21.51 -17.32
C GLN A 98 -9.09 20.61 -18.55
N GLY A 99 -8.40 19.48 -18.43
CA GLY A 99 -8.03 18.64 -19.60
C GLY A 99 -8.96 17.45 -19.85
N GLU A 100 -9.67 17.44 -20.98
CA GLU A 100 -10.28 16.23 -21.53
C GLU A 100 -9.16 15.27 -21.97
N GLY A 101 -8.89 14.19 -21.21
CA GLY A 101 -7.86 13.23 -21.63
C GLY A 101 -7.28 12.26 -20.60
N GLY A 102 -7.59 12.40 -19.31
CA GLY A 102 -7.22 11.42 -18.27
C GLY A 102 -8.39 10.51 -17.92
N GLY A 103 -8.13 9.24 -17.58
CA GLY A 103 -9.11 8.38 -16.93
C GLY A 103 -9.69 9.10 -15.70
N GLY A 104 -10.97 8.87 -15.40
CA GLY A 104 -11.63 9.61 -14.32
C GLY A 104 -11.04 9.34 -12.93
N TRP A 105 -10.33 8.22 -12.74
CA TRP A 105 -9.86 7.77 -11.43
C TRP A 105 -8.55 8.46 -10.99
N GLU A 106 -7.64 8.80 -11.91
CA GLU A 106 -6.36 9.41 -11.54
C GLU A 106 -6.54 10.75 -10.83
N ARG A 107 -7.59 11.50 -11.16
CA ARG A 107 -7.89 12.82 -10.59
C ARG A 107 -8.35 12.78 -9.13
N SER A 108 -9.01 11.69 -8.75
CA SER A 108 -9.64 11.54 -7.43
C SER A 108 -8.80 10.69 -6.47
N LEU A 109 -7.70 10.09 -6.93
CA LEU A 109 -6.89 9.21 -6.10
C LEU A 109 -6.05 10.03 -5.11
N ARG A 110 -6.37 9.91 -3.83
CA ARG A 110 -5.54 10.42 -2.72
C ARG A 110 -4.56 9.36 -2.27
N VAL A 111 -3.30 9.73 -2.15
CA VAL A 111 -2.21 8.81 -1.79
C VAL A 111 -1.61 9.19 -0.45
N SER A 112 -1.51 8.21 0.45
CA SER A 112 -0.82 8.34 1.73
C SER A 112 0.22 7.23 1.88
N ILE A 113 1.49 7.60 2.04
CA ILE A 113 2.54 6.69 2.49
C ILE A 113 2.44 6.61 4.01
N VAL A 114 2.18 5.42 4.55
CA VAL A 114 1.99 5.17 5.98
C VAL A 114 3.07 4.20 6.44
N SER A 115 4.15 4.72 7.04
CA SER A 115 5.34 3.93 7.37
C SER A 115 5.73 4.00 8.83
N ARG A 116 6.35 2.91 9.32
CA ARG A 116 7.02 2.86 10.64
C ARG A 116 8.43 3.45 10.60
N ASN A 117 8.95 3.77 9.41
CA ASN A 117 10.25 4.39 9.25
C ASN A 117 10.23 5.82 9.81
N PRO A 118 11.12 6.19 10.76
CA PRO A 118 11.10 7.52 11.36
C PRO A 118 11.76 8.60 10.48
N HIS A 119 12.44 8.22 9.39
CA HIS A 119 13.23 9.10 8.53
C HIS A 119 12.36 9.85 7.51
N LYS A 120 11.39 10.62 8.01
CA LYS A 120 10.39 11.32 7.18
C LYS A 120 11.03 12.23 6.13
N LYS A 121 12.08 12.95 6.51
CA LYS A 121 12.78 13.88 5.62
C LYS A 121 13.44 13.13 4.45
N GLU A 122 14.15 12.05 4.74
CA GLU A 122 14.84 11.23 3.74
C GLU A 122 13.86 10.51 2.82
N ILE A 123 12.71 10.07 3.34
CA ILE A 123 11.61 9.52 2.54
C ILE A 123 11.12 10.57 1.55
N MET A 124 10.78 11.77 2.03
CA MET A 124 10.31 12.86 1.19
C MET A 124 11.35 13.25 0.13
N GLU A 125 12.64 13.36 0.50
CA GLU A 125 13.71 13.64 -0.44
C GLU A 125 13.84 12.55 -1.52
N MET A 126 13.68 11.26 -1.15
CA MET A 126 13.73 10.17 -2.11
C MET A 126 12.56 10.21 -3.10
N LEU A 127 11.36 10.57 -2.64
CA LEU A 127 10.17 10.75 -3.49
C LEU A 127 10.34 11.94 -4.44
N GLN A 128 10.76 13.09 -3.91
CA GLN A 128 10.97 14.32 -4.69
C GLN A 128 11.99 14.14 -5.81
N ARG A 129 13.11 13.45 -5.55
CA ARG A 129 14.11 13.13 -6.58
C ARG A 129 13.58 12.24 -7.71
N ARG A 130 12.44 11.58 -7.51
CA ARG A 130 11.77 10.73 -8.50
C ARG A 130 10.54 11.40 -9.11
N GLY A 131 10.40 12.72 -8.92
CA GLY A 131 9.30 13.52 -9.42
C GLY A 131 7.97 13.27 -8.70
N ILE A 132 8.01 12.67 -7.50
CA ILE A 132 6.82 12.44 -6.68
C ILE A 132 6.72 13.60 -5.68
N GLY A 133 5.82 14.53 -5.95
CA GLY A 133 5.65 15.79 -5.20
C GLY A 133 4.69 15.75 -4.01
N ASP A 134 4.23 16.93 -3.60
CA ASP A 134 3.60 17.20 -2.29
C ASP A 134 2.17 16.67 -2.13
N ARG A 135 1.55 16.17 -3.21
CA ARG A 135 0.21 15.55 -3.13
C ARG A 135 0.21 14.16 -2.48
N VAL A 136 1.38 13.57 -2.28
CA VAL A 136 1.52 12.32 -1.52
C VAL A 136 1.73 12.68 -0.06
N GLU A 137 0.75 12.34 0.78
CA GLU A 137 0.87 12.50 2.22
C GLU A 137 1.86 11.47 2.76
N VAL A 138 2.91 11.91 3.46
CA VAL A 138 3.83 10.99 4.15
C VAL A 138 3.52 11.02 5.65
N CYS A 139 3.02 9.91 6.17
CA CYS A 139 2.73 9.65 7.57
C CYS A 139 3.77 8.68 8.15
N CYS A 140 4.63 9.18 9.03
CA CYS A 140 5.61 8.35 9.74
C CYS A 140 5.08 8.04 11.14
N VAL A 141 4.42 6.90 11.30
CA VAL A 141 3.53 6.63 12.45
C VAL A 141 4.26 6.65 13.80
N LYS A 142 5.57 6.32 13.83
CA LYS A 142 6.38 6.44 15.05
C LYS A 142 6.63 7.89 15.47
N VAL A 143 6.85 8.78 14.50
CA VAL A 143 7.05 10.21 14.73
C VAL A 143 5.73 10.85 15.15
N GLU A 144 4.65 10.42 14.51
CA GLU A 144 3.30 10.94 14.68
C GLU A 144 2.54 10.25 15.85
N ARG A 145 3.20 9.36 16.59
CA ARG A 145 2.68 8.65 17.78
C ARG A 145 1.34 7.96 17.53
N THR A 146 1.21 7.35 16.36
CA THR A 146 0.04 6.55 15.95
C THR A 146 0.50 5.17 15.47
N THR A 147 -0.44 4.34 15.01
CA THR A 147 -0.15 3.07 14.33
C THR A 147 -0.59 3.16 12.87
N LYS A 148 -0.04 2.31 11.99
CA LYS A 148 -0.52 2.23 10.60
C LYS A 148 -2.02 1.93 10.56
N VAL A 149 -2.42 0.93 11.35
CA VAL A 149 -3.82 0.53 11.55
C VAL A 149 -4.69 1.71 11.97
N GLY A 150 -4.26 2.46 12.99
CA GLY A 150 -4.98 3.63 13.49
C GLY A 150 -5.15 4.70 12.42
N LYS A 151 -4.04 5.12 11.78
CA LYS A 151 -4.07 6.13 10.71
C LYS A 151 -4.99 5.71 9.56
N ILE A 152 -4.85 4.48 9.05
CA ILE A 152 -5.65 3.99 7.92
C ILE A 152 -7.12 3.87 8.31
N ALA A 153 -7.43 3.34 9.49
CA ALA A 153 -8.80 3.21 9.95
C ALA A 153 -9.47 4.58 10.17
N ASP A 154 -8.73 5.56 10.70
CA ASP A 154 -9.22 6.92 10.91
C ASP A 154 -9.52 7.61 9.59
N ASP A 155 -8.59 7.49 8.64
CA ASP A 155 -8.74 7.98 7.28
C ASP A 155 -9.93 7.35 6.57
N MET A 156 -10.09 6.03 6.66
CA MET A 156 -11.24 5.30 6.10
C MET A 156 -12.58 5.70 6.72
N ARG A 157 -12.61 6.11 7.99
CA ARG A 157 -13.84 6.63 8.62
C ARG A 157 -14.21 8.02 8.13
N GLY A 158 -13.25 8.80 7.64
CA GLY A 158 -13.48 10.09 7.02
C GLY A 158 -13.93 10.00 5.55
N GLU A 159 -13.93 8.81 4.95
CA GLU A 159 -14.34 8.59 3.57
C GLU A 159 -15.87 8.51 3.40
N GLU A 160 -16.33 8.83 2.19
CA GLU A 160 -17.74 8.67 1.82
C GLU A 160 -18.19 7.21 1.87
N ARG A 161 -19.49 7.00 2.10
CA ARG A 161 -20.06 5.65 2.16
C ARG A 161 -19.91 4.96 0.79
N GLY A 162 -19.22 3.83 0.78
CA GLY A 162 -18.94 3.07 -0.44
C GLY A 162 -17.62 3.42 -1.12
N ALA A 163 -16.81 4.30 -0.52
CA ALA A 163 -15.45 4.54 -0.97
C ALA A 163 -14.64 3.24 -1.07
N VAL A 164 -13.87 3.13 -2.14
CA VAL A 164 -12.96 2.02 -2.37
C VAL A 164 -11.54 2.50 -2.13
N ALA A 165 -10.80 1.75 -1.32
CA ALA A 165 -9.43 2.05 -0.97
C ALA A 165 -8.55 0.82 -1.16
N VAL A 166 -7.26 1.06 -1.40
CA VAL A 166 -6.24 0.01 -1.46
C VAL A 166 -5.17 0.31 -0.42
N TYR A 167 -4.76 -0.70 0.34
CA TYR A 167 -3.61 -0.64 1.26
C TYR A 167 -2.61 -1.72 0.89
N ALA A 168 -1.37 -1.34 0.60
CA ALA A 168 -0.27 -2.28 0.31
C ALA A 168 0.81 -2.24 1.40
N ASP A 169 1.23 -3.43 1.83
CA ASP A 169 2.27 -3.63 2.84
C ASP A 169 2.92 -5.01 2.61
N ASP A 170 4.21 -5.17 2.88
CA ASP A 170 4.89 -6.46 2.80
C ASP A 170 4.64 -7.32 4.06
N ASP A 171 4.25 -6.69 5.17
CA ASP A 171 3.99 -7.35 6.44
C ASP A 171 2.52 -7.79 6.55
N VAL A 172 2.28 -9.08 6.30
CA VAL A 172 0.94 -9.70 6.41
C VAL A 172 0.25 -9.44 7.77
N ARG A 173 1.01 -9.20 8.85
CA ARG A 173 0.45 -8.88 10.17
C ARG A 173 -0.35 -7.59 10.17
N GLU A 174 0.16 -6.57 9.51
CA GLU A 174 -0.48 -5.25 9.42
C GLU A 174 -1.78 -5.39 8.63
N LEU A 175 -1.77 -6.21 7.57
CA LEU A 175 -2.92 -6.39 6.68
C LEU A 175 -4.07 -7.18 7.31
N ILE A 176 -3.79 -8.17 8.17
CA ILE A 176 -4.84 -8.99 8.80
C ILE A 176 -5.36 -8.43 10.13
N ASP A 177 -4.99 -7.20 10.49
CA ASP A 177 -5.52 -6.56 11.68
C ASP A 177 -7.06 -6.50 11.60
N PRO A 178 -7.79 -6.91 12.65
CA PRO A 178 -9.26 -6.91 12.64
C PRO A 178 -9.86 -5.56 12.28
N THR A 179 -9.24 -4.46 12.73
CA THR A 179 -9.67 -3.10 12.47
C THR A 179 -9.69 -2.82 10.97
N LEU A 180 -8.62 -3.20 10.26
CA LEU A 180 -8.54 -3.04 8.80
C LEU A 180 -9.44 -4.03 8.07
N THR A 181 -9.60 -5.26 8.58
CA THR A 181 -10.50 -6.25 7.97
C THR A 181 -11.97 -5.81 8.03
N ALA A 182 -12.33 -5.02 9.05
CA ALA A 182 -13.66 -4.49 9.26
C ALA A 182 -13.96 -3.25 8.41
N CYS A 183 -12.94 -2.57 7.86
CA CYS A 183 -13.13 -1.46 6.93
C CYS A 183 -13.80 -1.97 5.64
N SER A 184 -15.07 -1.58 5.45
CA SER A 184 -15.79 -1.83 4.19
C SER A 184 -15.10 -1.08 3.04
N GLY A 185 -14.94 -1.72 1.89
CA GLY A 185 -14.31 -1.10 0.72
C GLY A 185 -12.79 -1.05 0.74
N LEU A 186 -12.13 -1.45 1.84
CA LEU A 186 -10.67 -1.56 1.88
C LEU A 186 -10.21 -2.88 1.26
N HIS A 187 -9.47 -2.78 0.16
CA HIS A 187 -8.69 -3.85 -0.43
C HIS A 187 -7.27 -3.80 0.13
N ARG A 188 -6.76 -4.96 0.51
CA ARG A 188 -5.47 -5.11 1.19
C ARG A 188 -4.54 -5.94 0.32
N VAL A 189 -3.29 -5.54 0.20
CA VAL A 189 -2.32 -6.14 -0.71
C VAL A 189 -1.10 -6.56 0.09
N ILE A 190 -0.85 -7.86 0.16
CA ILE A 190 0.44 -8.42 0.58
C ILE A 190 1.41 -8.16 -0.57
N PHE A 191 2.24 -7.14 -0.41
CA PHE A 191 3.10 -6.67 -1.47
C PHE A 191 4.34 -7.55 -1.60
N SER A 192 4.66 -7.93 -2.83
CA SER A 192 5.88 -8.66 -3.15
C SER A 192 6.83 -7.73 -3.91
N PHE A 193 7.82 -7.19 -3.21
CA PHE A 193 8.83 -6.35 -3.83
C PHE A 193 9.66 -7.19 -4.81
N ARG A 194 9.50 -6.93 -6.10
CA ARG A 194 10.34 -7.51 -7.14
C ARG A 194 11.36 -6.48 -7.57
N GLU A 195 12.64 -6.81 -7.45
CA GLU A 195 13.66 -6.08 -8.20
C GLU A 195 13.59 -6.56 -9.64
N LEU A 196 13.26 -5.65 -10.57
CA LEU A 196 13.48 -5.92 -11.98
C LEU A 196 14.98 -6.18 -12.14
N THR A 197 15.32 -7.42 -12.49
CA THR A 197 16.68 -7.77 -12.88
C THR A 197 16.91 -7.12 -14.24
N SER A 198 17.82 -6.16 -14.28
CA SER A 198 18.32 -5.54 -15.51
C SER A 198 19.10 -6.54 -16.34
#